data_AF-A0A1Q7DM45-F1
#
_entry.id   AF-A0A1Q7DM45-F1
#
_cell.length_a   1.000
_cell.length_b   1.000
_cell.length_c   1.000
_cell.angle_alpha   90.00
_cell.angle_beta   90.00
_cell.angle_gamma   90.00
#
_symmetry.space_group_name_H-M   'P 1'
#
loop_
_entity.id
_entity.type
_entity.pdbx_description
1 polymer ?
#
loop_
_entity_poly.entity_id
_entity_poly.type
_entity_poly.pdbx_seq_one_letter_code
_entity_poly.pdbx_strand_id
1 'polypeptide(L)'
;MLAAAVACGRLGPDLDRVVAISVTDPPDSLEELDTLHLHAVALDGRGDSVPATILWATFDAALLTVVNDTSGVMVARAGSATPARIQASVGDLPSDPIAIRMLAAADTVFAAGPARDSVSLAAKPDSLSDSLKVRLQDTTATGPVDLSGRPVAFALTVYPAPGGGAGGNVALVTSDTARAPVAGDTVTTATGIAVVKLRLLAGPLPDSAVVTAAARRAIGTDVPGSPITFVVRFVP
;
A
#
# COMPACT_ATOMS: atom_id res chain seq x y z
N MET A 1 -41.61 63.86 -17.75
CA MET A 1 -40.34 63.73 -17.00
C MET A 1 -40.22 62.26 -16.61
N LEU A 2 -39.51 61.46 -17.42
CA LEU A 2 -39.32 60.02 -17.20
C LEU A 2 -38.20 59.84 -16.16
N ALA A 3 -38.50 59.18 -15.04
CA ALA A 3 -37.49 58.74 -14.09
C ALA A 3 -36.76 57.52 -14.66
N ALA A 4 -35.46 57.64 -14.89
CA ALA A 4 -34.60 56.50 -15.16
C ALA A 4 -34.27 55.81 -13.84
N ALA A 5 -34.85 54.62 -13.62
CA ALA A 5 -34.41 53.73 -12.55
C ALA A 5 -33.10 53.07 -12.97
N VAL A 6 -31.97 53.56 -12.44
CA VAL A 6 -30.67 52.89 -12.53
C VAL A 6 -30.51 52.04 -11.28
N ALA A 7 -30.83 50.75 -11.40
CA ALA A 7 -30.47 49.76 -10.39
C ALA A 7 -30.40 48.36 -11.02
N CYS A 8 -29.50 48.17 -11.97
CA CYS A 8 -28.96 46.83 -12.25
C CYS A 8 -27.75 46.62 -11.32
N GLY A 9 -28.01 46.37 -10.04
CA GLY A 9 -27.03 45.74 -9.18
C GLY A 9 -26.74 44.36 -9.74
N ARG A 10 -25.48 44.07 -10.10
CA ARG A 10 -25.04 42.72 -10.43
C ARG A 10 -25.25 41.83 -9.20
N LEU A 11 -26.40 41.17 -9.14
CA LEU A 11 -26.66 40.02 -8.25
C LEU A 11 -25.92 38.79 -8.81
N GLY A 12 -24.61 38.91 -8.99
CA GLY A 12 -23.73 37.78 -9.29
C GLY A 12 -23.21 37.16 -8.00
N PRO A 13 -22.86 35.87 -7.98
CA PRO A 13 -22.14 35.28 -6.85
C PRO A 13 -20.84 36.05 -6.62
N ASP A 14 -20.49 36.28 -5.35
CA ASP A 14 -19.19 36.82 -4.98
C ASP A 14 -18.11 35.77 -5.30
N LEU A 15 -17.42 35.98 -6.41
CA LEU A 15 -16.39 35.07 -6.91
C LEU A 15 -15.05 35.23 -6.18
N ASP A 16 -14.87 36.27 -5.37
CA ASP A 16 -13.67 36.47 -4.55
C ASP A 16 -13.76 35.72 -3.21
N ARG A 17 -14.93 35.14 -2.89
CA ARG A 17 -15.12 34.32 -1.71
C ARG A 17 -14.48 32.94 -1.89
N VAL A 18 -13.89 32.40 -0.82
CA VAL A 18 -13.52 30.98 -0.74
C VAL A 18 -14.76 30.11 -0.90
N VAL A 19 -14.74 29.21 -1.89
CA VAL A 19 -15.84 28.28 -2.18
C VAL A 19 -15.42 26.81 -2.12
N ALA A 20 -14.12 26.52 -2.16
CA ALA A 20 -13.60 25.16 -2.11
C ALA A 20 -12.25 25.07 -1.39
N ILE A 21 -11.91 23.85 -0.97
CA ILE A 21 -10.61 23.48 -0.42
C ILE A 21 -10.08 22.32 -1.27
N SER A 22 -8.88 22.46 -1.80
CA SER A 22 -8.20 21.40 -2.54
C SER A 22 -7.08 20.83 -1.69
N VAL A 23 -7.14 19.53 -1.39
CA VAL A 23 -6.09 18.80 -0.68
C VAL A 23 -5.17 18.13 -1.70
N THR A 24 -3.86 18.32 -1.55
CA THR A 24 -2.86 17.79 -2.49
C THR A 24 -2.45 16.37 -2.09
N ASP A 25 -2.68 15.41 -2.99
CA ASP A 25 -2.17 14.03 -2.97
C ASP A 25 -2.10 13.38 -1.57
N PRO A 26 -3.23 13.26 -0.85
CA PRO A 26 -3.23 12.53 0.42
C PRO A 26 -2.85 11.07 0.18
N PRO A 27 -2.03 10.45 1.05
CA PRO A 27 -1.63 9.06 0.86
C PRO A 27 -2.80 8.11 1.09
N ASP A 28 -2.83 7.01 0.33
CA ASP A 28 -3.85 5.97 0.47
C ASP A 28 -3.81 5.25 1.83
N SER A 29 -2.64 5.21 2.47
CA SER A 29 -2.43 4.53 3.73
C SER A 29 -1.30 5.14 4.54
N LEU A 30 -1.37 4.98 5.85
CA LEU A 30 -0.37 5.40 6.81
C LEU A 30 -0.09 4.25 7.79
N GLU A 31 1.18 3.98 8.10
CA GLU A 31 1.55 2.96 9.07
C GLU A 31 1.62 3.57 10.48
N GLU A 32 1.33 2.77 11.49
CA GLU A 32 1.47 3.15 12.89
C GLU A 32 2.85 3.78 13.18
N LEU A 33 2.86 4.85 13.98
CA LEU A 33 4.02 5.70 14.29
C LEU A 33 4.53 6.59 13.14
N ASP A 34 4.01 6.45 11.92
CA ASP A 34 4.36 7.37 10.85
C ASP A 34 3.74 8.76 11.08
N THR A 35 4.46 9.77 10.59
CA THR A 35 4.01 11.15 10.58
C THR A 35 3.53 11.55 9.20
N LEU A 36 2.27 11.99 9.14
CA LEU A 36 1.64 12.51 7.95
C LEU A 36 1.78 14.03 7.91
N HIS A 37 2.16 14.55 6.74
CA HIS A 37 2.21 15.98 6.45
C HIS A 37 1.28 16.24 5.28
N LEU A 38 0.21 16.99 5.52
CA LEU A 38 -0.77 17.31 4.48
C LEU A 38 -0.65 18.76 4.05
N HIS A 39 -1.00 18.98 2.80
CA HIS A 39 -1.05 20.29 2.20
C HIS A 39 -2.42 20.50 1.56
N ALA A 40 -2.96 21.70 1.70
CA ALA A 40 -4.20 22.11 1.07
C ALA A 40 -4.16 23.58 0.71
N VAL A 41 -5.00 23.98 -0.25
CA VAL A 41 -5.21 25.36 -0.67
C VAL A 41 -6.69 25.69 -0.67
N ALA A 42 -7.03 26.93 -0.31
CA ALA A 42 -8.36 27.48 -0.49
C ALA A 42 -8.50 28.02 -1.92
N LEU A 43 -9.65 27.78 -2.54
CA LEU A 43 -9.97 28.22 -3.90
C LEU A 43 -11.15 29.19 -3.88
N ASP A 44 -11.06 30.26 -4.68
CA ASP A 44 -12.15 31.21 -4.90
C ASP A 44 -13.15 30.70 -5.97
N GLY A 45 -14.19 31.49 -6.26
CA GLY A 45 -15.21 31.16 -7.26
C GLY A 45 -14.69 31.06 -8.70
N ARG A 46 -13.45 31.46 -8.96
CA ARG A 46 -12.75 31.35 -10.25
C ARG A 46 -11.86 30.12 -10.31
N GLY A 47 -11.65 29.45 -9.16
CA GLY A 47 -10.72 28.35 -9.01
C GLY A 47 -9.28 28.81 -8.71
N ASP A 48 -9.07 30.09 -8.44
CA ASP A 48 -7.76 30.62 -8.09
C ASP A 48 -7.43 30.33 -6.62
N SER A 49 -6.17 30.00 -6.34
CA SER A 49 -5.72 29.81 -4.97
C SER A 49 -5.66 31.15 -4.23
N VAL A 50 -6.29 31.21 -3.07
CA VAL A 50 -6.34 32.40 -2.22
C VAL A 50 -5.75 32.14 -0.83
N PRO A 51 -5.08 33.12 -0.20
CA PRO A 51 -4.56 32.96 1.16
C PRO A 51 -5.70 32.77 2.17
N ALA A 52 -5.66 31.65 2.89
CA ALA A 52 -6.59 31.35 3.98
C ALA A 52 -5.89 30.52 5.05
N THR A 53 -6.36 30.63 6.30
CA THR A 53 -5.96 29.68 7.35
C THR A 53 -6.77 28.40 7.17
N ILE A 54 -6.07 27.29 6.95
CA ILE A 54 -6.67 25.96 6.85
C ILE A 54 -6.44 25.24 8.16
N LEU A 55 -7.51 24.73 8.75
CA LEU A 55 -7.46 23.90 9.94
C LEU A 55 -7.70 22.45 9.58
N TRP A 56 -7.01 21.57 10.29
CA TRP A 56 -7.08 20.14 10.10
C TRP A 56 -7.67 19.45 11.31
N ALA A 57 -8.64 18.56 11.05
CA ALA A 57 -9.27 17.75 12.06
C ALA A 57 -9.26 16.27 11.65
N THR A 58 -9.41 15.39 12.64
CA THR A 58 -9.66 13.97 12.45
C THR A 58 -10.95 13.56 13.15
N PHE A 59 -11.70 12.66 12.54
CA PHE A 59 -12.87 12.03 13.16
C PHE A 59 -12.50 10.86 14.05
N ASP A 60 -11.27 10.37 13.96
CA ASP A 60 -10.83 9.07 14.50
C ASP A 60 -9.54 9.24 15.32
N ALA A 61 -9.61 10.06 16.38
CA ALA A 61 -8.45 10.47 17.20
C ALA A 61 -7.67 9.30 17.85
N ALA A 62 -8.32 8.15 18.03
CA ALA A 62 -7.70 6.92 18.53
C ALA A 62 -6.76 6.26 17.50
N LEU A 63 -6.99 6.51 16.21
CA LEU A 63 -6.20 5.95 15.11
C LEU A 63 -5.19 6.95 14.58
N LEU A 64 -5.55 8.23 14.51
CA LEU A 64 -4.73 9.30 13.96
C LEU A 64 -4.86 10.53 14.85
N THR A 65 -3.75 11.07 15.34
CA THR A 65 -3.76 12.28 16.19
C THR A 65 -3.29 13.48 15.39
N VAL A 66 -4.04 14.58 15.44
CA VAL A 66 -3.58 15.88 14.94
C VAL A 66 -2.56 16.44 15.93
N VAL A 67 -1.33 16.63 15.46
CA VAL A 67 -0.23 17.20 16.26
C VAL A 67 -0.19 18.72 16.09
N ASN A 68 -0.43 19.19 14.87
CA ASN A 68 -0.59 20.60 14.57
C ASN A 68 -1.69 20.77 13.51
N ASP A 69 -2.77 21.40 13.93
CA ASP A 69 -3.99 21.62 13.15
C ASP A 69 -3.82 22.68 12.07
N THR A 70 -2.90 23.63 12.20
CA THR A 70 -2.63 24.66 11.18
C THR A 70 -1.64 24.22 10.11
N SER A 71 -0.74 23.28 10.41
CA SER A 71 0.27 22.79 9.47
C SER A 71 -0.03 21.40 8.89
N GLY A 72 -1.20 20.82 9.23
CA GLY A 72 -1.61 19.51 8.71
C GLY A 72 -0.71 18.36 9.15
N VAL A 73 -0.08 18.47 10.32
CA VAL A 73 0.82 17.43 10.85
C VAL A 73 0.02 16.50 11.75
N MET A 74 0.04 15.22 11.41
CA MET A 74 -0.67 14.17 12.15
C MET A 74 0.21 12.95 12.37
N VAL A 75 -0.08 12.15 13.38
CA VAL A 75 0.68 10.92 13.70
C VAL A 75 -0.27 9.74 13.84
N ALA A 76 0.04 8.64 13.14
CA ALA A 76 -0.67 7.38 13.28
C ALA A 76 -0.43 6.75 14.65
N ARG A 77 -1.51 6.32 15.30
CA ARG A 77 -1.48 5.74 16.65
C ARG A 77 -1.67 4.24 16.68
N ALA A 78 -2.44 3.70 15.74
CA ALA A 78 -2.73 2.29 15.66
C ALA A 78 -3.18 1.91 14.24
N GLY A 79 -2.93 0.66 13.84
CA GLY A 79 -3.58 0.06 12.69
C GLY A 79 -5.08 -0.20 12.94
N SER A 80 -5.87 -0.26 11.87
CA SER A 80 -7.30 -0.56 11.94
C SER A 80 -7.83 -1.15 10.64
N ALA A 81 -8.82 -2.04 10.75
CA ALA A 81 -9.58 -2.54 9.60
C ALA A 81 -10.45 -1.45 8.96
N THR A 82 -10.79 -0.39 9.69
CA THR A 82 -11.51 0.77 9.18
C THR A 82 -10.57 1.95 8.94
N PRO A 83 -10.68 2.67 7.82
CA PRO A 83 -9.90 3.89 7.58
C PRO A 83 -10.15 4.95 8.66
N ALA A 84 -9.12 5.74 8.98
CA ALA A 84 -9.29 7.00 9.69
C ALA A 84 -9.74 8.08 8.71
N ARG A 85 -10.57 9.02 9.16
CA ARG A 85 -11.02 10.14 8.34
C ARG A 85 -10.46 11.45 8.87
N ILE A 86 -10.08 12.30 7.93
CA ILE A 86 -9.58 13.64 8.18
C ILE A 86 -10.37 14.65 7.36
N GLN A 87 -10.35 15.90 7.78
CA GLN A 87 -11.02 16.99 7.08
C GLN A 87 -10.22 18.28 7.25
N ALA A 88 -10.10 19.02 6.16
CA ALA A 88 -9.60 20.38 6.16
C ALA A 88 -10.79 21.35 6.23
N SER A 89 -10.62 22.50 6.86
CA SER A 89 -11.64 23.54 6.88
C SER A 89 -11.05 24.96 6.78
N VAL A 90 -11.84 25.87 6.23
CA VAL A 90 -11.57 27.32 6.20
C VAL A 90 -12.80 28.02 6.79
N GLY A 91 -12.70 28.47 8.04
CA GLY A 91 -13.87 28.92 8.79
C GLY A 91 -14.92 27.82 8.86
N ASP A 92 -16.15 28.12 8.41
CA ASP A 92 -17.27 27.17 8.39
C ASP A 92 -17.35 26.31 7.11
N LEU A 93 -16.39 26.45 6.18
CA LEU A 93 -16.33 25.64 4.96
C LEU A 93 -15.47 24.40 5.20
N PRO A 94 -16.05 23.18 5.29
CA PRO A 94 -15.28 21.95 5.31
C PRO A 94 -14.94 21.45 3.91
N SER A 95 -13.85 20.70 3.79
CA SER A 95 -13.61 19.80 2.65
C SER A 95 -14.47 18.54 2.77
N ASP A 96 -14.51 17.73 1.72
CA ASP A 96 -14.96 16.35 1.87
C ASP A 96 -14.04 15.59 2.84
N PRO A 97 -14.57 14.67 3.68
CA PRO A 97 -13.74 13.81 4.50
C PRO A 97 -12.85 12.91 3.64
N ILE A 98 -11.55 12.90 3.94
CA ILE A 98 -10.56 12.06 3.26
C ILE A 98 -10.30 10.84 4.13
N ALA A 99 -10.44 9.66 3.54
CA ALA A 99 -10.20 8.39 4.22
C ALA A 99 -8.76 7.91 3.98
N ILE A 100 -8.06 7.57 5.06
CA ILE A 100 -6.69 7.02 5.03
C ILE A 100 -6.71 5.66 5.71
N ARG A 101 -6.23 4.62 5.02
CA ARG A 101 -6.12 3.28 5.62
C ARG A 101 -5.04 3.28 6.70
N MET A 102 -5.35 2.73 7.86
CA MET A 102 -4.43 2.69 8.99
C MET A 102 -3.80 1.30 9.08
N LEU A 103 -2.50 1.19 8.80
CA LEU A 103 -1.77 -0.07 8.82
C LEU A 103 -1.05 -0.24 10.16
N ALA A 104 -1.18 -1.39 10.79
CA ALA A 104 -0.37 -1.69 11.97
C ALA A 104 1.09 -1.94 11.56
N ALA A 105 2.04 -1.53 12.40
CA ALA A 105 3.46 -1.64 12.08
C ALA A 105 3.93 -3.10 12.05
N ALA A 106 4.67 -3.48 11.01
CA ALA A 106 5.36 -4.77 10.97
C ALA A 106 6.84 -4.50 11.27
N ASP A 107 7.39 -5.22 12.25
CA ASP A 107 8.80 -5.05 12.65
C ASP A 107 9.69 -6.19 12.16
N THR A 108 9.10 -7.32 11.76
CA THR A 108 9.84 -8.52 11.42
C THR A 108 9.15 -9.28 10.29
N VAL A 109 9.94 -9.86 9.39
CA VAL A 109 9.48 -10.87 8.44
C VAL A 109 10.33 -12.14 8.54
N PHE A 110 9.69 -13.29 8.40
CA PHE A 110 10.36 -14.59 8.36
C PHE A 110 9.61 -15.59 7.47
N ALA A 111 10.27 -16.68 7.09
CA ALA A 111 9.62 -17.76 6.36
C ALA A 111 8.62 -18.51 7.26
N ALA A 112 7.38 -18.64 6.81
CA ALA A 112 6.30 -19.35 7.51
C ALA A 112 6.19 -20.80 7.04
N GLY A 113 7.33 -21.48 6.97
CA GLY A 113 7.47 -22.81 6.41
C GLY A 113 8.91 -23.09 5.96
N PRO A 114 9.14 -24.22 5.26
CA PRO A 114 10.47 -24.62 4.84
C PRO A 114 11.07 -23.62 3.83
N ALA A 115 12.24 -23.05 4.16
CA ALA A 115 12.82 -21.92 3.42
C ALA A 115 14.06 -22.26 2.57
N ARG A 116 14.75 -23.38 2.83
CA ARG A 116 16.01 -23.70 2.13
C ARG A 116 16.11 -25.18 1.85
N ASP A 117 16.34 -25.53 0.57
CA ASP A 117 16.59 -26.90 0.10
C ASP A 117 15.55 -27.96 0.53
N SER A 118 14.37 -27.48 0.91
CA SER A 118 13.32 -28.27 1.54
C SER A 118 12.06 -28.37 0.69
N VAL A 119 12.01 -27.65 -0.43
CA VAL A 119 10.89 -27.67 -1.36
C VAL A 119 11.33 -28.36 -2.64
N SER A 120 10.83 -29.58 -2.82
CA SER A 120 11.05 -30.38 -4.02
C SER A 120 9.84 -30.24 -4.93
N LEU A 121 10.09 -30.06 -6.22
CA LEU A 121 9.06 -30.03 -7.25
C LEU A 121 9.29 -31.19 -8.21
N ALA A 122 8.25 -31.99 -8.46
CA ALA A 122 8.31 -33.05 -9.44
C ALA A 122 8.68 -32.48 -10.83
N ALA A 123 9.64 -33.11 -11.50
CA ALA A 123 10.13 -32.77 -12.84
C ALA A 123 9.14 -33.14 -13.95
N LYS A 124 7.84 -33.05 -13.68
CA LYS A 124 6.76 -33.29 -14.63
C LYS A 124 6.14 -31.96 -15.05
N PRO A 125 5.90 -31.73 -16.36
CA PRO A 125 5.20 -30.54 -16.81
C PRO A 125 3.87 -30.35 -16.09
N ASP A 126 3.55 -29.08 -15.78
CA ASP A 126 2.37 -28.63 -15.05
C ASP A 126 2.33 -29.03 -13.56
N SER A 127 3.49 -29.31 -12.96
CA SER A 127 3.60 -29.55 -11.52
C SER A 127 3.67 -28.23 -10.73
N LEU A 128 3.12 -28.25 -9.51
CA LEU A 128 3.17 -27.14 -8.56
C LEU A 128 4.06 -27.48 -7.36
N SER A 129 4.85 -26.51 -6.90
CA SER A 129 5.57 -26.63 -5.64
C SER A 129 4.61 -26.58 -4.45
N ASP A 130 5.11 -26.97 -3.28
CA ASP A 130 4.50 -26.56 -2.02
C ASP A 130 4.43 -25.03 -1.93
N SER A 131 3.54 -24.55 -1.07
CA SER A 131 3.39 -23.11 -0.80
C SER A 131 4.65 -22.53 -0.16
N LEU A 132 5.23 -21.52 -0.82
CA LEU A 132 6.26 -20.66 -0.27
C LEU A 132 5.56 -19.55 0.51
N LYS A 133 5.74 -19.54 1.82
CA LYS A 133 5.00 -18.65 2.73
C LYS A 133 5.97 -17.75 3.49
N VAL A 134 5.65 -16.47 3.57
CA VAL A 134 6.31 -15.53 4.47
C VAL A 134 5.29 -14.96 5.44
N ARG A 135 5.74 -14.67 6.65
CA ARG A 135 4.93 -14.07 7.71
C ARG A 135 5.58 -12.79 8.17
N LEU A 136 4.81 -11.71 8.11
CA LEU A 136 5.07 -10.47 8.80
C LEU A 136 4.56 -10.59 10.23
N GLN A 137 5.26 -9.96 11.16
CA GLN A 137 4.90 -9.89 12.56
C GLN A 137 5.23 -8.51 13.12
N ASP A 138 4.49 -8.15 14.15
CA ASP A 138 4.87 -7.13 15.13
C ASP A 138 5.25 -7.88 16.40
N THR A 139 6.54 -7.87 16.74
CA THR A 139 7.08 -8.52 17.94
C THR A 139 7.02 -7.63 19.16
N THR A 140 6.71 -6.34 19.00
CA THR A 140 6.61 -5.36 20.07
C THR A 140 5.19 -5.19 20.62
N ALA A 141 4.18 -5.55 19.84
CA ALA A 141 2.79 -5.48 20.27
C ALA A 141 2.45 -6.44 21.41
N THR A 142 1.62 -5.97 22.34
CA THR A 142 1.15 -6.73 23.51
C THR A 142 -0.05 -7.64 23.22
N GLY A 143 -0.47 -7.78 21.96
CA GLY A 143 -1.63 -8.56 21.55
C GLY A 143 -1.64 -8.89 20.05
N PRO A 144 -2.66 -9.58 19.55
CA PRO A 144 -2.78 -9.89 18.12
C PRO A 144 -2.83 -8.63 17.27
N VAL A 145 -1.95 -8.55 16.27
CA VAL A 145 -1.90 -7.44 15.32
C VAL A 145 -2.41 -7.91 13.96
N ASP A 146 -3.38 -7.20 13.41
CA ASP A 146 -3.82 -7.44 12.04
C ASP A 146 -2.84 -6.80 11.06
N LEU A 147 -2.05 -7.67 10.42
CA LEU A 147 -1.10 -7.30 9.38
C LEU A 147 -1.63 -7.69 8.00
N SER A 148 -2.94 -7.62 7.77
CA SER A 148 -3.55 -7.83 6.46
C SER A 148 -3.31 -6.63 5.52
N GLY A 149 -3.33 -6.88 4.21
CA GLY A 149 -3.18 -5.83 3.19
C GLY A 149 -1.75 -5.30 3.01
N ARG A 150 -0.75 -5.90 3.66
CA ARG A 150 0.66 -5.50 3.51
C ARG A 150 1.24 -6.08 2.23
N PRO A 151 1.85 -5.27 1.35
CA PRO A 151 2.43 -5.77 0.12
C PRO A 151 3.75 -6.51 0.40
N VAL A 152 3.91 -7.68 -0.23
CA VAL A 152 5.15 -8.43 -0.25
C VAL A 152 5.54 -8.70 -1.69
N ALA A 153 6.69 -8.18 -2.10
CA ALA A 153 7.22 -8.36 -3.45
C ALA A 153 8.00 -9.68 -3.53
N PHE A 154 7.58 -10.56 -4.42
CA PHE A 154 8.25 -11.82 -4.75
C PHE A 154 8.96 -11.69 -6.09
N ALA A 155 10.17 -12.22 -6.19
CA ALA A 155 10.95 -12.28 -7.44
C ALA A 155 11.57 -13.67 -7.63
N LEU A 156 11.47 -14.18 -8.84
CA LEU A 156 11.89 -15.52 -9.27
C LEU A 156 13.15 -15.45 -10.15
N THR A 157 14.14 -16.25 -9.82
CA THR A 157 15.31 -16.54 -10.65
C THR A 157 15.43 -18.06 -10.87
N VAL A 158 15.73 -18.51 -12.09
CA VAL A 158 15.74 -19.93 -12.47
C VAL A 158 17.13 -20.31 -12.96
N TYR A 159 17.60 -21.52 -12.61
CA TYR A 159 18.93 -22.05 -12.91
C TYR A 159 18.86 -23.44 -13.57
N PRO A 160 19.68 -23.73 -14.61
CA PRO A 160 20.51 -22.77 -15.31
C PRO A 160 19.63 -21.69 -15.95
N ALA A 161 20.16 -20.47 -16.06
CA ALA A 161 19.41 -19.37 -16.65
C ALA A 161 18.99 -19.79 -18.07
N PRO A 162 17.68 -19.87 -18.38
CA PRO A 162 17.25 -20.12 -19.74
C PRO A 162 17.79 -18.98 -20.60
N GLY A 163 18.20 -19.28 -21.85
CA GLY A 163 18.96 -18.39 -22.74
C GLY A 163 18.23 -17.12 -23.19
N GLY A 164 17.79 -16.26 -22.25
CA GLY A 164 17.06 -15.03 -22.53
C GLY A 164 16.37 -14.30 -21.35
N GLY A 165 16.44 -14.76 -20.08
CA GLY A 165 15.93 -13.95 -18.94
C GLY A 165 15.33 -14.72 -17.76
N ALA A 166 14.90 -13.98 -16.73
CA ALA A 166 14.24 -14.52 -15.53
C ALA A 166 12.83 -15.08 -15.86
N GLY A 167 12.51 -16.28 -15.36
CA GLY A 167 11.18 -16.89 -15.53
C GLY A 167 10.96 -17.63 -16.84
N GLY A 168 11.84 -18.57 -17.21
CA GLY A 168 11.69 -19.43 -18.41
C GLY A 168 10.44 -20.31 -18.41
N ASN A 169 10.59 -21.64 -18.31
CA ASN A 169 9.45 -22.55 -18.13
C ASN A 169 9.03 -22.70 -16.66
N VAL A 170 9.31 -21.71 -15.81
CA VAL A 170 8.87 -21.69 -14.40
C VAL A 170 8.15 -20.39 -14.14
N ALA A 171 6.96 -20.48 -13.59
CA ALA A 171 6.13 -19.33 -13.25
C ALA A 171 5.97 -19.21 -11.73
N LEU A 172 6.09 -17.99 -11.23
CA LEU A 172 5.56 -17.62 -9.93
C LEU A 172 4.03 -17.50 -10.02
N VAL A 173 3.29 -18.19 -9.15
CA VAL A 173 1.82 -18.21 -9.19
C VAL A 173 1.21 -18.00 -7.81
N THR A 174 0.09 -17.27 -7.79
CA THR A 174 -0.75 -17.03 -6.60
C THR A 174 -2.01 -17.89 -6.58
N SER A 175 -2.29 -18.61 -7.67
CA SER A 175 -3.41 -19.54 -7.82
C SER A 175 -2.98 -20.84 -8.52
N ASP A 176 -3.61 -21.95 -8.14
CA ASP A 176 -3.38 -23.28 -8.72
C ASP A 176 -3.95 -23.44 -10.14
N THR A 177 -4.57 -22.40 -10.71
CA THR A 177 -5.01 -22.38 -12.11
C THR A 177 -4.16 -21.48 -13.01
N ALA A 178 -3.33 -20.62 -12.42
CA ALA A 178 -2.50 -19.68 -13.18
C ALA A 178 -1.38 -20.40 -13.93
N ARG A 179 -1.19 -20.05 -15.21
CA ARG A 179 -0.22 -20.68 -16.12
C ARG A 179 0.67 -19.68 -16.86
N ALA A 180 0.46 -18.38 -16.66
CA ALA A 180 1.26 -17.35 -17.31
C ALA A 180 2.67 -17.33 -16.68
N PRO A 181 3.74 -17.23 -17.49
CA PRO A 181 5.09 -17.06 -16.96
C PRO A 181 5.21 -15.68 -16.31
N VAL A 182 5.40 -15.67 -14.99
CA VAL A 182 5.56 -14.47 -14.18
C VAL A 182 6.85 -14.62 -13.38
N ALA A 183 7.78 -13.68 -13.56
CA ALA A 183 9.07 -13.66 -12.87
C ALA A 183 9.05 -12.83 -11.57
N GLY A 184 7.97 -12.10 -11.30
CA GLY A 184 7.79 -11.39 -10.05
C GLY A 184 6.34 -10.94 -9.87
N ASP A 185 5.90 -10.90 -8.63
CA ASP A 185 4.52 -10.55 -8.26
C ASP A 185 4.51 -9.88 -6.88
N THR A 186 3.55 -9.00 -6.62
CA THR A 186 3.35 -8.39 -5.30
C THR A 186 2.05 -8.91 -4.70
N VAL A 187 2.18 -9.67 -3.61
CA VAL A 187 1.04 -10.29 -2.94
C VAL A 187 0.72 -9.50 -1.68
N THR A 188 -0.57 -9.19 -1.48
CA THR A 188 -1.04 -8.62 -0.22
C THR A 188 -1.25 -9.70 0.83
N THR A 189 -0.81 -9.44 2.04
CA THR A 189 -0.94 -10.40 3.14
C THR A 189 -2.38 -10.60 3.59
N ALA A 190 -2.69 -11.81 4.04
CA ALA A 190 -3.86 -12.10 4.88
C ALA A 190 -3.36 -12.49 6.27
N THR A 191 -3.76 -11.75 7.32
CA THR A 191 -3.28 -11.95 8.70
C THR A 191 -1.74 -12.00 8.82
N GLY A 192 -1.06 -11.13 8.06
CA GLY A 192 0.41 -11.08 7.99
C GLY A 192 1.06 -12.15 7.12
N ILE A 193 0.32 -13.06 6.48
CA ILE A 193 0.89 -14.13 5.65
C ILE A 193 0.71 -13.80 4.17
N ALA A 194 1.81 -13.86 3.41
CA ALA A 194 1.77 -13.84 1.94
C ALA A 194 2.25 -15.20 1.40
N VAL A 195 1.60 -15.68 0.34
CA VAL A 195 1.81 -17.04 -0.19
C VAL A 195 1.93 -17.00 -1.71
N VAL A 196 2.93 -17.71 -2.22
CA VAL A 196 3.12 -18.01 -3.64
C VAL A 196 3.46 -19.49 -3.82
N LYS A 197 3.36 -19.99 -5.04
CA LYS A 197 3.89 -21.29 -5.46
C LYS A 197 4.71 -21.10 -6.73
N LEU A 198 5.51 -22.09 -7.08
CA LEU A 198 6.12 -22.21 -8.40
C LEU A 198 5.38 -23.25 -9.22
N ARG A 199 5.18 -22.96 -10.51
CA ARG A 199 4.69 -23.91 -11.50
C ARG A 199 5.79 -24.22 -12.50
N LEU A 200 6.05 -25.51 -12.72
CA LEU A 200 6.84 -25.97 -13.86
C LEU A 200 5.94 -26.04 -15.10
N LEU A 201 6.23 -25.23 -16.10
CA LEU A 201 5.60 -25.24 -17.42
C LEU A 201 6.35 -26.18 -18.37
N ALA A 202 5.77 -26.43 -19.55
CA ALA A 202 6.43 -27.21 -20.59
C ALA A 202 7.73 -26.52 -21.05
N GLY A 203 8.84 -27.27 -21.09
CA GLY A 203 10.14 -26.77 -21.51
C GLY A 203 11.31 -27.57 -20.93
N PRO A 204 12.55 -27.12 -21.15
CA PRO A 204 13.75 -27.72 -20.57
C PRO A 204 13.68 -27.74 -19.04
N LEU A 205 14.03 -28.86 -18.40
CA LEU A 205 13.98 -28.97 -16.95
C LEU A 205 15.08 -28.09 -16.32
N PRO A 206 14.75 -27.14 -15.43
CA PRO A 206 15.74 -26.42 -14.64
C PRO A 206 16.30 -27.30 -13.51
N ASP A 207 17.48 -26.96 -13.00
CA ASP A 207 18.05 -27.60 -11.81
C ASP A 207 17.39 -27.05 -10.53
N SER A 208 17.21 -25.72 -10.49
CA SER A 208 16.66 -25.04 -9.32
C SER A 208 16.02 -23.71 -9.66
N ALA A 209 15.18 -23.23 -8.76
CA ALA A 209 14.60 -21.91 -8.78
C ALA A 209 14.78 -21.24 -7.41
N VAL A 210 15.20 -19.98 -7.42
CA VAL A 210 15.34 -19.15 -6.24
C VAL A 210 14.24 -18.10 -6.25
N VAL A 211 13.46 -18.05 -5.18
CA VAL A 211 12.44 -17.04 -4.96
C VAL A 211 12.85 -16.15 -3.80
N THR A 212 12.93 -14.85 -4.04
CA THR A 212 13.12 -13.86 -2.98
C THR A 212 11.79 -13.20 -2.65
N ALA A 213 11.56 -12.89 -1.38
CA ALA A 213 10.38 -12.22 -0.88
C ALA A 213 10.80 -11.05 0.00
N ALA A 214 10.40 -9.83 -0.37
CA ALA A 214 10.75 -8.59 0.32
C ALA A 214 9.49 -7.87 0.81
N ALA A 215 9.46 -7.55 2.10
CA ALA A 215 8.43 -6.73 2.71
C ALA A 215 9.00 -5.35 3.03
N ARG A 216 8.20 -4.30 2.82
CA ARG A 216 8.58 -2.91 3.10
C ARG A 216 7.57 -2.24 4.03
N ARG A 217 8.07 -1.32 4.85
CA ARG A 217 7.27 -0.36 5.61
C ARG A 217 6.61 0.64 4.66
N ALA A 218 5.57 1.33 5.11
CA ALA A 218 4.87 2.35 4.31
C ALA A 218 5.81 3.48 3.84
N ILE A 219 6.80 3.85 4.65
CA ILE A 219 7.85 4.81 4.30
C ILE A 219 8.91 4.28 3.31
N GLY A 220 8.77 3.05 2.82
CA GLY A 220 9.61 2.47 1.77
C GLY A 220 10.88 1.75 2.22
N THR A 221 11.18 1.73 3.53
CA THR A 221 12.30 0.96 4.08
C THR A 221 11.96 -0.52 4.21
N ASP A 222 12.96 -1.40 4.12
CA ASP A 222 12.75 -2.83 4.25
C ASP A 222 12.37 -3.21 5.70
N VAL A 223 11.40 -4.13 5.84
CA VAL A 223 11.09 -4.74 7.13
C VAL A 223 12.26 -5.65 7.50
N PRO A 224 12.81 -5.55 8.73
CA PRO A 224 13.86 -6.43 9.23
C PRO A 224 13.58 -7.92 8.93
N GLY A 225 14.59 -8.62 8.39
CA GLY A 225 14.47 -9.99 7.89
C GLY A 225 14.24 -10.11 6.39
N SER A 226 13.89 -9.02 5.70
CA SER A 226 13.84 -9.00 4.22
C SER A 226 15.25 -8.89 3.61
N PRO A 227 15.51 -9.51 2.44
CA PRO A 227 14.64 -10.46 1.75
C PRO A 227 14.74 -11.88 2.33
N ILE A 228 13.59 -12.57 2.39
CA ILE A 228 13.54 -14.02 2.62
C ILE A 228 13.82 -14.74 1.31
N THR A 229 14.63 -15.81 1.35
CA THR A 229 14.99 -16.60 0.17
C THR A 229 14.47 -18.01 0.29
N PHE A 230 13.80 -18.49 -0.75
CA PHE A 230 13.37 -19.88 -0.96
C PHE A 230 14.17 -20.50 -2.11
N VAL A 231 14.59 -21.75 -1.93
CA VAL A 231 15.21 -22.55 -3.00
C VAL A 231 14.33 -23.77 -3.28
N VAL A 232 13.86 -23.89 -4.52
CA VAL A 232 13.07 -25.00 -5.02
C VAL A 232 13.94 -25.84 -5.94
N ARG A 233 14.05 -27.14 -5.65
CA ARG A 233 14.79 -28.09 -6.49
C ARG A 233 13.83 -28.89 -7.33
N PHE A 234 14.14 -29.08 -8.61
CA PHE A 234 13.37 -29.93 -9.49
C PHE A 234 13.93 -31.35 -9.42
N VAL A 235 13.12 -32.29 -8.94
CA VAL A 235 13.55 -33.68 -8.72
C VAL A 235 12.80 -34.62 -9.69
N PRO A 236 13.48 -35.64 -10.25
CA PRO A 236 12.86 -36.64 -11.11
C PRO A 236 11.64 -37.33 -10.49
#